data_AF-A0A653W7G3-F1
#
_entry.id   AF-A0A653W7G3-F1
#
_cell.length_a   1.000
_cell.length_b   1.000
_cell.length_c   1.000
_cell.angle_alpha   90.00
_cell.angle_beta   90.00
_cell.angle_gamma   90.00
#
_symmetry.space_group_name_H-M   'P 1'
#
loop_
_entity.id
_entity.type
_entity.pdbx_description
1 polymer ?
#
loop_
_entity_poly.entity_id
_entity_poly.type
_entity_poly.pdbx_seq_one_letter_code
_entity_poly.pdbx_strand_id
1 'polypeptide(L)'
;MTESIPSPLPMATGGCSCCTPDAAPTPGSAAAETSFPAASGTSTTYRVEGMTCGHCVGITAGAVSALHGVDDVKVELVAGGISPVTVTGSASADAVRAAIEESGYRVLMS
;
A
#
# COMPACT_ATOMS: atom_id res chain seq x y z
N MET A 1 15.08 10.67 48.88
CA MET A 1 16.43 10.12 48.71
C MET A 1 16.46 9.39 47.38
N THR A 2 16.93 9.95 46.26
CA THR A 2 17.76 11.14 46.04
C THR A 2 17.59 11.56 44.58
N GLU A 3 17.49 12.86 44.34
CA GLU A 3 17.72 13.50 43.04
C GLU A 3 19.23 13.56 42.73
N SER A 4 19.63 13.67 41.46
CA SER A 4 20.71 14.59 41.00
C SER A 4 21.01 14.48 39.49
N ILE A 5 20.42 15.42 38.77
CA ILE A 5 20.88 16.20 37.59
C ILE A 5 22.43 16.25 37.41
N PRO A 6 22.96 16.29 36.17
CA PRO A 6 23.34 17.57 35.54
C PRO A 6 22.99 17.73 34.04
N SER A 7 22.53 18.94 33.70
CA SER A 7 22.57 19.55 32.35
C SER A 7 24.03 19.74 31.88
N PRO A 8 24.32 19.99 30.58
CA PRO A 8 24.12 21.33 30.01
C PRO A 8 23.63 21.40 28.56
N LEU A 9 23.11 22.59 28.28
CA LEU A 9 22.70 23.19 27.00
C LEU A 9 23.73 22.97 25.87
N PRO A 10 23.30 23.12 24.60
CA PRO A 10 23.61 24.41 23.99
C PRO A 10 22.38 25.11 23.42
N MET A 11 22.15 26.31 23.96
CA MET A 11 21.51 27.38 23.21
C MET A 11 22.46 27.73 22.06
N ALA A 12 22.09 27.39 20.84
CA ALA A 12 22.64 28.00 19.64
C ALA A 12 21.47 28.67 18.90
N THR A 13 21.26 29.93 19.28
CA THR A 13 20.48 30.95 18.60
C THR A 13 20.90 31.05 17.13
N GLY A 14 19.94 31.05 16.21
CA GLY A 14 20.23 31.39 14.82
C GLY A 14 19.11 31.15 13.83
N GLY A 15 17.98 31.87 13.95
CA GLY A 15 17.14 32.16 12.78
C GLY A 15 15.64 31.92 12.94
N CYS A 16 14.94 32.81 13.64
CA CYS A 16 13.50 33.00 13.45
C CYS A 16 13.26 33.68 12.09
N SER A 17 13.35 32.91 11.00
CA SER A 17 12.97 33.33 9.65
C SER A 17 11.47 33.10 9.41
N CYS A 18 10.63 33.47 10.38
CA CYS A 18 9.19 33.21 10.37
C CYS A 18 8.34 34.38 9.82
N CYS A 19 8.95 35.41 9.21
CA CYS A 19 8.19 36.55 8.68
C CYS A 19 8.63 37.02 7.29
N THR A 20 8.44 36.18 6.26
CA THR A 20 7.88 36.56 4.94
C THR A 20 7.50 35.27 4.18
N PRO A 21 6.44 35.22 3.32
CA PRO A 21 5.68 36.36 2.78
C PRO A 21 4.15 36.26 2.83
N ASP A 22 3.56 37.45 2.82
CA ASP A 22 2.39 37.78 2.00
C ASP A 22 2.60 37.27 0.56
N ALA A 23 2.01 36.12 0.27
CA ALA A 23 1.65 35.70 -1.06
C ALA A 23 0.42 34.80 -0.92
N ALA A 24 -0.75 35.43 -1.00
CA ALA A 24 -2.02 34.76 -1.07
C ALA A 24 -1.97 33.62 -2.11
N PRO A 25 -2.34 32.38 -1.76
CA PRO A 25 -2.61 31.38 -2.78
C PRO A 25 -3.90 31.78 -3.48
N THR A 26 -3.75 32.23 -4.73
CA THR A 26 -4.76 32.10 -5.79
C THR A 26 -5.57 30.82 -5.63
N PRO A 27 -6.91 30.81 -5.82
CA PRO A 27 -7.70 29.58 -5.82
C PRO A 27 -7.23 28.69 -6.99
N GLY A 28 -6.33 27.77 -6.68
CA GLY A 28 -5.61 26.95 -7.64
C GLY A 28 -4.58 26.00 -7.03
N SER A 29 -4.72 25.59 -5.76
CA SER A 29 -3.89 24.54 -5.13
C SER A 29 -4.73 23.33 -4.75
N ALA A 30 -5.17 22.62 -5.78
CA ALA A 30 -5.14 21.17 -5.80
C ALA A 30 -3.87 20.76 -6.54
N ALA A 31 -2.78 20.43 -5.82
CA ALA A 31 -1.65 19.62 -6.32
C ALA A 31 -0.49 19.62 -5.30
N ALA A 32 -0.50 18.64 -4.40
CA ALA A 32 0.71 17.95 -3.96
C ALA A 32 0.31 16.59 -3.36
N GLU A 33 0.69 15.44 -3.89
CA GLU A 33 0.89 15.00 -5.26
C GLU A 33 0.27 13.62 -5.30
N THR A 34 -0.63 13.36 -6.23
CA THR A 34 -0.54 12.07 -6.89
C THR A 34 -0.90 12.29 -8.34
N SER A 35 0.13 12.31 -9.18
CA SER A 35 -0.06 11.69 -10.48
C SER A 35 -0.22 10.20 -10.22
N PHE A 36 -1.43 9.76 -9.85
CA PHE A 36 -1.85 8.46 -10.35
C PHE A 36 -2.40 8.79 -11.73
N PRO A 37 -1.68 8.47 -12.84
CA PRO A 37 -2.33 8.47 -14.13
C PRO A 37 -3.65 7.70 -13.97
N ALA A 38 -4.67 8.10 -14.70
CA ALA A 38 -5.74 7.15 -15.03
C ALA A 38 -5.02 5.89 -15.52
N ALA A 39 -4.87 4.89 -14.65
CA ALA A 39 -4.15 3.69 -14.96
C ALA A 39 -5.04 3.00 -15.98
N SER A 40 -4.72 3.18 -17.26
CA SER A 40 -5.08 2.26 -18.33
C SER A 40 -4.31 0.95 -18.12
N GLY A 41 -4.36 0.42 -16.90
CA GLY A 41 -3.92 -0.90 -16.52
C GLY A 41 -5.18 -1.70 -16.23
N THR A 42 -5.30 -2.88 -16.85
CA THR A 42 -6.43 -3.75 -16.60
C THR A 42 -6.30 -4.29 -15.17
N SER A 43 -7.17 -3.84 -14.27
CA SER A 43 -7.25 -4.41 -12.92
C SER A 43 -8.30 -5.50 -12.90
N THR A 44 -7.91 -6.72 -12.55
CA THR A 44 -8.84 -7.84 -12.37
C THR A 44 -8.96 -8.17 -10.89
N THR A 45 -10.19 -8.28 -10.40
CA THR A 45 -10.48 -8.63 -9.00
C THR A 45 -10.87 -10.10 -8.89
N TYR A 46 -10.15 -10.83 -8.05
CA TYR A 46 -10.37 -12.24 -7.73
C TYR A 46 -10.94 -12.37 -6.33
N ARG A 47 -11.85 -13.31 -6.12
CA ARG A 47 -12.40 -13.62 -4.80
C ARG A 47 -11.71 -14.85 -4.26
N VAL A 48 -11.02 -14.72 -3.13
CA VAL A 48 -10.31 -15.84 -2.51
C VAL A 48 -10.97 -16.21 -1.20
N GLU A 49 -11.29 -17.49 -1.04
CA GLU A 49 -11.85 -18.02 0.20
C GLU A 49 -10.76 -18.69 1.06
N GLY A 50 -10.92 -18.63 2.38
CA GLY A 50 -10.04 -19.34 3.32
C GLY A 50 -8.76 -18.60 3.72
N MET A 51 -8.54 -17.36 3.27
CA MET A 51 -7.46 -16.51 3.83
C MET A 51 -7.78 -16.14 5.29
N THR A 52 -7.11 -16.77 6.24
CA THR A 52 -7.37 -16.58 7.69
C THR A 52 -6.20 -15.97 8.46
N CYS A 53 -5.03 -15.82 7.83
CA CYS A 53 -3.82 -15.35 8.49
C CYS A 53 -3.10 -14.29 7.64
N GLY A 54 -2.88 -13.10 8.21
CA GLY A 54 -2.24 -11.97 7.52
C GLY A 54 -0.80 -12.25 7.06
N HIS A 55 -0.08 -13.14 7.73
CA HIS A 55 1.24 -13.58 7.26
C HIS A 55 1.15 -14.41 5.97
N CYS A 56 0.16 -15.29 5.86
CA CYS A 56 -0.03 -16.08 4.64
C CYS A 56 -0.45 -15.20 3.46
N VAL A 57 -1.26 -14.17 3.73
CA VAL A 57 -1.65 -13.18 2.72
C VAL A 57 -0.45 -12.47 2.13
N GLY A 58 0.47 -11.99 2.96
CA GLY A 58 1.65 -11.28 2.48
C GLY A 58 2.54 -12.16 1.59
N ILE A 59 2.69 -13.44 1.95
CA ILE A 59 3.46 -14.42 1.16
C ILE A 59 2.77 -14.68 -0.18
N THR A 60 1.46 -14.94 -0.17
CA THR A 60 0.69 -15.19 -1.40
C THR A 60 0.62 -13.94 -2.29
N ALA A 61 0.41 -12.75 -1.72
CA ALA A 61 0.42 -11.50 -2.45
C ALA A 61 1.79 -11.23 -3.10
N GLY A 62 2.88 -11.53 -2.40
CA GLY A 62 4.24 -11.45 -2.94
C GLY A 62 4.47 -12.43 -4.08
N ALA A 63 3.99 -13.67 -3.95
CA ALA A 63 4.06 -14.68 -5.01
C ALA A 63 3.27 -14.27 -6.26
N VAL A 64 2.07 -13.71 -6.08
CA VAL A 64 1.26 -13.17 -7.19
C VAL A 64 1.93 -11.95 -7.81
N SER A 65 2.52 -11.07 -7.00
CA SER A 65 3.25 -9.89 -7.48
C SER A 65 4.52 -10.26 -8.27
N ALA A 66 5.09 -11.43 -8.01
CA ALA A 66 6.25 -11.96 -8.73
C ALA A 66 5.88 -12.56 -10.11
N LEU A 67 4.59 -12.71 -10.42
CA LEU A 67 4.15 -13.19 -11.72
C LEU A 67 4.46 -12.17 -12.82
N HIS A 68 4.89 -12.66 -13.98
CA HIS A 68 5.22 -11.80 -15.11
C HIS A 68 3.96 -11.09 -15.63
N GLY A 69 4.01 -9.76 -15.71
CA GLY A 69 2.88 -8.94 -16.12
C GLY A 69 1.97 -8.48 -14.98
N VAL A 70 2.33 -8.72 -13.73
CA VAL A 70 1.71 -8.06 -12.57
C VAL A 70 2.47 -6.77 -12.27
N ASP A 71 1.74 -5.66 -12.18
CA ASP A 71 2.26 -4.33 -11.88
C ASP A 71 1.99 -3.96 -10.42
N ASP A 72 0.78 -4.26 -9.94
CA ASP A 72 0.35 -4.01 -8.56
C ASP A 72 -0.61 -5.10 -8.07
N VAL A 73 -0.52 -5.45 -6.78
CA VAL A 73 -1.43 -6.39 -6.12
C VAL A 73 -1.96 -5.78 -4.83
N LYS A 74 -3.28 -5.69 -4.76
CA LYS A 74 -4.01 -5.23 -3.58
C LYS A 74 -4.85 -6.36 -3.02
N VAL A 75 -4.57 -6.75 -1.77
CA VAL A 75 -5.34 -7.79 -1.07
C VAL A 75 -6.11 -7.18 0.08
N GLU A 76 -7.42 -7.37 0.07
CA GLU A 76 -8.31 -7.05 1.20
C GLU A 76 -8.58 -8.33 1.98
N LEU A 77 -7.83 -8.52 3.07
CA LEU A 77 -8.00 -9.67 3.95
C LEU A 77 -9.32 -9.55 4.73
N VAL A 78 -10.23 -10.49 4.49
CA VAL A 78 -11.46 -10.65 5.26
C VAL A 78 -11.34 -11.95 6.06
N ALA A 79 -10.94 -11.83 7.32
CA ALA A 79 -10.77 -12.98 8.21
C ALA A 79 -12.09 -13.77 8.35
N GLY A 80 -12.09 -15.04 7.92
CA GLY A 80 -13.27 -15.91 7.95
C GLY A 80 -14.29 -15.67 6.83
N GLY A 81 -13.94 -14.86 5.83
CA GLY A 81 -14.81 -14.57 4.69
C GLY A 81 -14.09 -14.70 3.34
N ILE A 82 -14.63 -14.01 2.35
CA ILE A 82 -14.04 -13.89 1.02
C ILE A 82 -13.15 -12.66 1.01
N SER A 83 -11.86 -12.86 0.73
CA SER A 83 -10.86 -11.82 0.60
C SER A 83 -10.73 -11.42 -0.87
N PRO A 84 -11.15 -10.20 -1.27
CA PRO A 84 -10.92 -9.73 -2.64
C PRO A 84 -9.44 -9.40 -2.87
N VAL A 85 -8.92 -9.88 -4.00
CA VAL A 85 -7.55 -9.67 -4.49
C VAL A 85 -7.64 -8.96 -5.83
N THR A 86 -7.27 -7.69 -5.86
CA THR A 86 -7.19 -6.91 -7.09
C THR A 86 -5.76 -6.95 -7.62
N VAL A 87 -5.60 -7.46 -8.83
CA VAL A 87 -4.32 -7.52 -9.54
C VAL A 87 -4.38 -6.55 -10.71
N THR A 88 -3.45 -5.62 -10.77
CA THR A 88 -3.30 -4.66 -11.85
C THR A 88 -2.18 -5.12 -12.77
N GLY A 89 -2.44 -5.22 -14.07
CA GLY A 89 -1.40 -5.54 -15.05
C GLY A 89 -1.92 -6.27 -16.28
N SER A 90 -1.01 -6.97 -16.95
CA SER A 90 -1.27 -7.81 -18.13
C SER A 90 -1.26 -9.31 -17.80
N ALA A 91 -1.23 -9.69 -16.51
CA ALA A 91 -1.18 -11.07 -16.08
C ALA A 91 -2.46 -11.84 -16.44
N SER A 92 -2.29 -13.08 -16.88
CA SER A 92 -3.41 -13.97 -17.19
C SER A 92 -4.14 -14.39 -15.92
N ALA A 93 -5.47 -14.39 -15.96
CA ALA A 93 -6.30 -14.85 -14.84
C ALA A 93 -5.98 -16.29 -14.40
N ASP A 94 -5.62 -17.15 -15.36
CA ASP A 94 -5.21 -18.52 -15.08
C ASP A 94 -3.89 -18.59 -14.29
N ALA A 95 -2.92 -17.73 -14.62
CA ALA A 95 -1.64 -17.67 -13.91
C ALA A 95 -1.80 -17.16 -12.47
N VAL A 96 -2.61 -16.11 -12.28
CA VAL A 96 -2.94 -15.59 -10.95
C VAL A 96 -3.65 -16.65 -10.12
N ARG A 97 -4.64 -17.34 -10.71
CA ARG A 97 -5.36 -18.42 -10.05
C ARG A 97 -4.44 -19.58 -9.67
N ALA A 98 -3.60 -20.03 -10.59
CA ALA A 98 -2.65 -21.11 -10.32
C ALA A 98 -1.71 -20.77 -9.15
N ALA A 99 -1.21 -19.54 -9.06
CA ALA A 99 -0.36 -19.11 -7.95
C ALA A 99 -1.10 -19.11 -6.59
N ILE A 100 -2.38 -18.73 -6.58
CA ILE A 100 -3.22 -18.75 -5.39
C ILE A 100 -3.59 -20.19 -4.99
N GLU A 101 -3.88 -21.05 -5.97
CA GLU A 101 -4.17 -22.48 -5.75
C GLU A 101 -2.93 -23.26 -5.30
N GLU A 102 -1.75 -22.94 -5.80
CA GLU A 102 -0.47 -23.48 -5.32
C GLU A 102 -0.20 -23.08 -3.87
N SER A 103 -0.63 -21.88 -3.48
CA SER A 103 -0.59 -21.41 -2.08
C SER A 103 -1.61 -22.12 -1.18
N GLY A 104 -2.48 -22.96 -1.73
CA GLY A 104 -3.50 -23.72 -0.99
C GLY A 104 -4.83 -22.97 -0.77
N TYR A 105 -5.08 -21.90 -1.52
CA TYR A 105 -6.33 -21.15 -1.45
C TYR A 105 -7.21 -21.39 -2.66
N ARG A 106 -8.52 -21.29 -2.48
CA ARG A 106 -9.48 -21.47 -3.57
C ARG A 106 -9.89 -20.10 -4.10
N VAL A 107 -9.81 -19.94 -5.43
CA VAL A 107 -10.31 -18.76 -6.12
C VAL A 107 -11.73 -19.05 -6.61
N LEU A 108 -12.67 -18.23 -6.16
CA LEU A 108 -14.03 -18.20 -6.67
C LEU A 108 -14.02 -17.41 -7.97
N MET A 109 -14.25 -18.10 -9.09
CA MET A 109 -14.52 -17.43 -10.37
C MET A 109 -15.70 -16.48 -10.14
N SER A 110 -15.46 -15.18 -10.36
CA SER A 110 -16.50 -14.16 -10.32
C SER A 110 -17.30 -14.14 -11.60
#